data_AF-A0A4P7HPU8-F1
#
_entry.id   AF-A0A4P7HPU8-F1
#
_cell.length_a   1.000
_cell.length_b   1.000
_cell.length_c   1.000
_cell.angle_alpha   90.00
_cell.angle_beta   90.00
_cell.angle_gamma   90.00
#
_symmetry.space_group_name_H-M   'P 1'
#
loop_
_entity.id
_entity.type
_entity.pdbx_description
1 polymer ?
#
loop_
_entity_poly.entity_id
_entity_poly.type
_entity_poly.pdbx_seq_one_letter_code
_entity_poly.pdbx_strand_id
1 'polypeptide(L)'
;MLAPVPRQQKRADNMLHSFAKDSGIRLLEYPEDMLTETPLGDIAAYNLLENERRSKIFDAHLTDYYWQRRMVMGFSVRTILAEIQRPKLKGTYITTRGKIVLNGAAAHRARNKLRKDMKFAPESVTIFDRLIDPRSLKLTTAQARSVWIDAKNLHNFFHFTSESLHQAFVAGSLAETFDDITFATKNKRIEPYIERWVADCNALVTPHLSAKAFSQNEADDVPSVVMPISCEHLLYQFSGDHHGKIAAARPAGHNWTGYDAKPHAVKTLQLNSFDQTLVRFREAMVERAQATVRKTWSKLIYTARAEGLARKRVMKGETELIRSLTALGFEVVHFENMSPLEQVKCVNDADCVIGQHSAGLTNMLFAREDAHVFEIATYQTAVSRWVDFIPLCHAAGCHYRLIVVGMDFADEDKDPSFNNDGFFAPVVSEKDTHRIIDIVTSGMKDRKDGRMSGLLRHCRFFMDRNAYAQAYRLLDANMAFFSECPEYWEQRGQLAETCGHNRRAHECYSRLLSLSESDEAWQGLARIKEKQAASGQ
;
A
#
# COMPACT_ATOMS: atom_id res chain seq x y z
N MET A 1 -47.47 2.28 3.66
CA MET A 1 -46.76 1.52 4.71
C MET A 1 -45.42 1.09 4.14
N LEU A 2 -44.31 1.52 4.72
CA LEU A 2 -42.98 1.03 4.32
C LEU A 2 -42.84 -0.42 4.78
N ALA A 3 -42.41 -1.31 3.88
CA ALA A 3 -42.15 -2.71 4.20
C ALA A 3 -41.18 -2.82 5.39
N PRO A 4 -41.36 -3.78 6.32
CA PRO A 4 -40.51 -3.92 7.48
C PRO A 4 -39.06 -4.19 7.06
N VAL A 5 -38.13 -3.37 7.56
CA VAL A 5 -36.69 -3.51 7.31
C VAL A 5 -36.23 -4.91 7.79
N PRO A 6 -35.60 -5.73 6.92
CA PRO A 6 -35.15 -7.07 7.27
C PRO A 6 -34.28 -7.10 8.54
N ARG A 7 -34.39 -8.14 9.37
CA ARG A 7 -33.59 -8.29 10.61
C ARG A 7 -32.07 -8.18 10.37
N GLN A 8 -31.61 -8.66 9.21
CA GLN A 8 -30.21 -8.58 8.81
C GLN A 8 -29.78 -7.13 8.51
N GLN A 9 -30.61 -6.36 7.80
CA GLN A 9 -30.38 -4.93 7.55
C GLN A 9 -30.32 -4.12 8.85
N LYS A 10 -31.22 -4.40 9.81
CA LYS A 10 -31.17 -3.77 11.14
C LYS A 10 -29.86 -4.05 11.89
N ARG A 11 -29.22 -5.20 11.67
CA ARG A 11 -27.95 -5.56 12.30
C ARG A 11 -26.77 -4.79 11.71
N ALA A 12 -26.75 -4.58 10.39
CA ALA A 12 -25.76 -3.74 9.70
C ALA A 12 -25.84 -2.28 10.16
N ASP A 13 -27.05 -1.71 10.08
CA ASP A 13 -27.33 -0.34 10.51
C ASP A 13 -26.99 -0.12 11.99
N ASN A 14 -27.00 -1.18 12.82
CA ASN A 14 -26.67 -1.11 14.24
C ASN A 14 -25.18 -1.25 14.59
N MET A 15 -24.33 -1.66 13.65
CA MET A 15 -22.92 -1.95 13.95
C MET A 15 -21.96 -0.84 13.52
N LEU A 16 -22.13 -0.30 12.32
CA LEU A 16 -21.22 0.69 11.73
C LEU A 16 -21.86 2.08 11.78
N HIS A 17 -21.04 3.12 11.97
CA HIS A 17 -21.51 4.50 11.90
C HIS A 17 -21.79 4.90 10.44
N SER A 18 -22.90 5.62 10.22
CA SER A 18 -23.24 6.26 8.95
C SER A 18 -23.53 7.74 9.15
N PHE A 19 -22.86 8.63 8.42
CA PHE A 19 -23.13 10.08 8.48
C PHE A 19 -24.58 10.44 8.11
N ALA A 20 -25.30 9.57 7.39
CA ALA A 20 -26.66 9.84 6.91
C ALA A 20 -27.72 9.59 7.99
N LYS A 21 -27.39 8.76 8.99
CA LYS A 21 -28.35 8.24 9.97
C LYS A 21 -27.93 8.52 11.41
N ASP A 22 -26.62 8.53 11.64
CA ASP A 22 -26.05 8.54 12.97
C ASP A 22 -25.42 9.89 13.28
N SER A 23 -25.35 10.17 14.57
CA SER A 23 -24.68 11.31 15.17
C SER A 23 -23.51 10.82 16.02
N GLY A 24 -22.70 11.74 16.54
CA GLY A 24 -21.56 11.39 17.38
C GLY A 24 -20.20 11.56 16.72
N ILE A 25 -20.18 11.82 15.41
CA ILE A 25 -19.01 12.37 14.71
C ILE A 25 -19.36 13.80 14.29
N ARG A 26 -18.48 14.75 14.58
CA ARG A 26 -18.57 16.13 14.08
C ARG A 26 -17.36 16.42 13.21
N LEU A 27 -17.59 16.88 12.00
CA LEU A 27 -16.50 17.18 11.07
C LEU A 27 -15.81 18.49 11.47
N LEU A 28 -14.48 18.48 11.49
CA LEU A 28 -13.66 19.69 11.66
C LEU A 28 -13.18 20.20 10.29
N GLU A 29 -13.09 19.31 9.32
CA GLU A 29 -12.80 19.60 7.91
C GLU A 29 -13.81 18.93 6.99
N TYR A 30 -14.07 19.55 5.84
CA TYR A 30 -14.91 18.93 4.81
C TYR A 30 -14.18 17.76 4.13
N PRO A 31 -14.83 16.60 3.93
CA PRO A 31 -14.31 15.49 3.12
C PRO A 31 -14.44 15.81 1.62
N GLU A 32 -13.80 16.89 1.19
CA GLU A 32 -13.61 17.27 -0.22
C GLU A 32 -12.21 16.88 -0.69
N ASP A 33 -12.04 16.71 -2.01
CA ASP A 33 -10.77 16.30 -2.63
C ASP A 33 -10.17 15.05 -1.96
N MET A 34 -11.02 14.06 -1.67
CA MET A 34 -10.64 12.89 -0.87
C MET A 34 -9.54 12.03 -1.51
N LEU A 35 -9.34 12.15 -2.82
CA LEU A 35 -8.33 11.43 -3.59
C LEU A 35 -7.51 12.39 -4.46
N THR A 36 -6.19 12.22 -4.37
CA THR A 36 -5.22 12.79 -5.32
C THR A 36 -4.64 11.67 -6.17
N GLU A 37 -4.65 11.82 -7.50
CA GLU A 37 -4.08 10.84 -8.43
C GLU A 37 -2.55 10.77 -8.26
N THR A 38 -2.00 9.57 -8.31
CA THR A 38 -0.55 9.33 -8.20
C THR A 38 -0.15 8.11 -9.02
N PRO A 39 1.00 8.14 -9.72
CA PRO A 39 1.53 6.96 -10.38
C PRO A 39 1.78 5.82 -9.38
N LEU A 40 1.62 4.59 -9.84
CA LEU A 40 1.82 3.38 -9.04
C LEU A 40 3.28 2.91 -9.13
N GLY A 41 3.89 2.59 -7.99
CA GLY A 41 5.23 1.99 -7.91
C GLY A 41 5.40 0.67 -8.71
N ASP A 42 6.66 0.27 -8.89
CA ASP A 42 7.02 -0.93 -9.65
C ASP A 42 6.84 -2.18 -8.80
N ILE A 43 5.87 -3.01 -9.15
CA ILE A 43 5.58 -4.26 -8.43
C ILE A 43 5.73 -5.39 -9.42
N ALA A 44 6.48 -6.41 -9.04
CA ALA A 44 6.63 -7.65 -9.81
C ALA A 44 6.78 -8.85 -8.87
N ALA A 45 6.55 -10.04 -9.41
CA ALA A 45 6.78 -11.29 -8.67
C ALA A 45 7.46 -12.34 -9.54
N TYR A 46 8.22 -13.21 -8.89
CA TYR A 46 8.98 -14.30 -9.47
C TYR A 46 8.54 -15.62 -8.84
N ASN A 47 8.15 -16.57 -9.69
CA ASN A 47 7.68 -17.88 -9.27
C ASN A 47 8.84 -18.89 -9.32
N LEU A 48 9.30 -19.33 -8.15
CA LEU A 48 10.35 -20.34 -8.01
C LEU A 48 9.81 -21.67 -7.49
N LEU A 49 8.49 -21.84 -7.40
CA LEU A 49 7.86 -23.03 -6.86
C LEU A 49 8.11 -24.26 -7.74
N GLU A 50 8.58 -25.35 -7.12
CA GLU A 50 8.74 -26.66 -7.79
C GLU A 50 7.42 -27.42 -7.90
N ASN A 51 6.52 -27.25 -6.94
CA ASN A 51 5.19 -27.84 -7.00
C ASN A 51 4.36 -27.23 -8.14
N GLU A 52 4.08 -28.01 -9.18
CA GLU A 52 3.41 -27.52 -10.39
C GLU A 52 2.01 -26.93 -10.13
N ARG A 53 1.24 -27.53 -9.20
CA ARG A 53 -0.12 -27.07 -8.89
C ARG A 53 -0.09 -25.66 -8.31
N ARG A 54 0.72 -25.45 -7.28
CA ARG A 54 0.90 -24.15 -6.62
C ARG A 54 1.52 -23.12 -7.58
N SER A 55 2.47 -23.55 -8.40
CA SER A 55 3.09 -22.72 -9.43
C SER A 55 2.05 -22.16 -10.40
N LYS A 56 1.20 -23.03 -10.98
CA LYS A 56 0.10 -22.61 -11.89
C LYS A 56 -0.91 -21.67 -11.22
N ILE A 57 -1.27 -21.93 -9.95
CA ILE A 57 -2.18 -21.06 -9.20
C ILE A 57 -1.54 -19.68 -8.97
N PHE A 58 -0.25 -19.63 -8.64
CA PHE A 58 0.45 -18.38 -8.41
C PHE A 58 0.63 -17.57 -9.70
N ASP A 59 0.92 -18.21 -10.84
CA ASP A 59 1.00 -17.52 -12.14
C ASP A 59 -0.36 -16.92 -12.55
N ALA A 60 -1.46 -17.63 -12.26
CA ALA A 60 -2.81 -17.09 -12.42
C ALA A 60 -3.05 -15.90 -11.49
N HIS A 61 -2.56 -15.94 -10.25
CA HIS A 61 -2.65 -14.83 -9.30
C HIS A 61 -1.87 -13.59 -9.76
N LEU A 62 -0.68 -13.79 -10.35
CA LEU A 62 0.12 -12.71 -10.93
C LEU A 62 -0.58 -12.06 -12.13
N THR A 63 -1.19 -12.88 -12.99
CA THR A 63 -1.99 -12.39 -14.12
C THR A 63 -3.22 -11.62 -13.64
N ASP A 64 -3.92 -12.13 -12.62
CA ASP A 64 -5.07 -11.48 -11.98
C ASP A 64 -4.68 -10.13 -11.37
N TYR A 65 -3.51 -10.03 -10.75
CA TYR A 65 -2.98 -8.76 -10.23
C TYR A 65 -2.93 -7.69 -11.33
N TYR A 66 -2.22 -7.91 -12.44
CA TYR A 66 -2.08 -6.87 -13.48
C TYR A 66 -3.35 -6.62 -14.28
N TRP A 67 -4.17 -7.67 -14.50
CA TRP A 67 -5.33 -7.57 -15.37
C TRP A 67 -6.60 -7.14 -14.63
N GLN A 68 -6.92 -7.80 -13.51
CA GLN A 68 -8.20 -7.62 -12.81
C GLN A 68 -8.11 -6.61 -11.66
N ARG A 69 -6.92 -6.38 -11.09
CA ARG A 69 -6.78 -5.67 -9.81
C ARG A 69 -5.91 -4.42 -9.86
N ARG A 70 -4.92 -4.33 -10.75
CA ARG A 70 -4.07 -3.14 -10.90
C ARG A 70 -4.82 -2.10 -11.72
N MET A 71 -5.02 -0.92 -11.14
CA MET A 71 -5.61 0.23 -11.79
C MET A 71 -4.60 0.88 -12.74
N VAL A 72 -5.08 1.69 -13.69
CA VAL A 72 -4.18 2.45 -14.58
C VAL A 72 -3.52 3.64 -13.88
N MET A 73 -4.05 4.04 -12.72
CA MET A 73 -3.57 5.13 -11.88
C MET A 73 -3.84 4.78 -10.41
N GLY A 74 -3.00 5.26 -9.50
CA GLY A 74 -3.18 5.10 -8.06
C GLY A 74 -3.77 6.35 -7.39
N PHE A 75 -4.02 6.24 -6.09
CA PHE A 75 -4.52 7.37 -5.31
C PHE A 75 -3.82 7.55 -3.95
N SER A 76 -3.46 8.79 -3.65
CA SER A 76 -3.23 9.22 -2.27
C SER A 76 -4.58 9.58 -1.64
N VAL A 77 -4.89 8.94 -0.52
CA VAL A 77 -6.15 9.12 0.21
C VAL A 77 -5.96 10.20 1.27
N ARG A 78 -6.81 11.23 1.22
CA ARG A 78 -6.78 12.31 2.19
C ARG A 78 -7.16 11.81 3.58
N THR A 79 -6.54 12.38 4.61
CA THR A 79 -6.95 12.21 6.01
C THR A 79 -7.42 13.56 6.54
N ILE A 80 -8.60 13.57 7.14
CA ILE A 80 -9.25 14.77 7.72
C ILE A 80 -9.39 14.63 9.23
N LEU A 81 -9.62 15.74 9.93
CA LEU A 81 -9.91 15.72 11.35
C LEU A 81 -11.43 15.71 11.63
N ALA A 82 -11.83 14.88 12.59
CA ALA A 82 -13.19 14.84 13.10
C ALA A 82 -13.21 14.67 14.63
N GLU A 83 -14.16 15.32 15.30
CA GLU A 83 -14.40 15.14 16.72
C GLU A 83 -15.39 14.00 16.97
N ILE A 84 -14.94 13.01 17.73
CA ILE A 84 -15.73 11.85 18.15
C ILE A 84 -16.28 12.10 19.54
N GLN A 85 -17.61 12.10 19.64
CA GLN A 85 -18.35 12.34 20.88
C GLN A 85 -18.50 11.04 21.67
N ARG A 86 -18.24 11.08 22.98
CA ARG A 86 -18.32 9.93 23.90
C ARG A 86 -17.66 8.67 23.29
N PRO A 87 -16.37 8.76 22.92
CA PRO A 87 -15.66 7.64 22.35
C PRO A 87 -15.63 6.47 23.33
N LYS A 88 -15.78 5.24 22.82
CA LYS A 88 -15.54 4.02 23.59
C LYS A 88 -14.65 3.08 22.81
N LEU A 89 -13.72 2.43 23.49
CA LEU A 89 -12.94 1.35 22.91
C LEU A 89 -13.75 0.04 22.98
N LYS A 90 -13.81 -0.73 21.89
CA LYS A 90 -14.44 -2.06 21.84
C LYS A 90 -13.60 -3.00 21.00
N GLY A 91 -12.86 -3.90 21.65
CA GLY A 91 -11.90 -4.76 20.95
C GLY A 91 -10.80 -3.91 20.32
N THR A 92 -10.72 -3.92 18.99
CA THR A 92 -9.76 -3.14 18.18
C THR A 92 -10.42 -1.94 17.48
N TYR A 93 -11.58 -1.49 17.98
CA TYR A 93 -12.38 -0.43 17.37
C TYR A 93 -12.59 0.73 18.34
N ILE A 94 -12.61 1.95 17.82
CA ILE A 94 -13.23 3.09 18.47
C ILE A 94 -14.69 3.15 18.03
N THR A 95 -15.57 3.48 18.98
CA THR A 95 -17.02 3.57 18.76
C THR A 95 -17.55 4.90 19.30
N THR A 96 -18.63 5.40 18.72
CA THR A 96 -19.42 6.51 19.25
C THR A 96 -20.88 6.14 19.22
N ARG A 97 -21.63 6.46 20.28
CA ARG A 97 -23.06 6.10 20.42
C ARG A 97 -23.35 4.62 20.11
N GLY A 98 -22.41 3.73 20.44
CA GLY A 98 -22.52 2.29 20.21
C GLY A 98 -22.19 1.81 18.78
N LYS A 99 -21.87 2.72 17.85
CA LYS A 99 -21.52 2.42 16.46
C LYS A 99 -20.01 2.51 16.25
N ILE A 100 -19.45 1.64 15.42
CA ILE A 100 -18.03 1.67 15.07
C ILE A 100 -17.72 2.88 14.18
N VAL A 101 -16.74 3.69 14.59
CA VAL A 101 -16.17 4.75 13.75
C VAL A 101 -15.39 4.09 12.62
N LEU A 102 -15.72 4.45 11.37
CA LEU A 102 -15.09 3.84 10.20
C LEU A 102 -13.79 4.56 9.84
N ASN A 103 -12.68 4.20 10.50
CA ASN A 103 -11.34 4.68 10.19
C ASN A 103 -10.39 3.55 9.76
N GLY A 104 -9.63 3.79 8.68
CA GLY A 104 -8.53 2.96 8.17
C GLY A 104 -8.71 1.44 8.31
N ALA A 105 -7.68 0.77 8.85
CA ALA A 105 -7.66 -0.68 8.98
C ALA A 105 -8.66 -1.24 10.02
N ALA A 106 -9.02 -0.46 11.04
CA ALA A 106 -10.06 -0.85 12.00
C ALA A 106 -11.43 -1.00 11.31
N ALA A 107 -11.75 -0.10 10.39
CA ALA A 107 -12.97 -0.18 9.60
C ALA A 107 -12.98 -1.37 8.64
N HIS A 108 -11.85 -1.77 8.04
CA HIS A 108 -11.78 -3.03 7.26
C HIS A 108 -12.13 -4.23 8.09
N ARG A 109 -11.57 -4.32 9.30
CA ARG A 109 -11.88 -5.39 10.25
C ARG A 109 -13.36 -5.36 10.64
N ALA A 110 -13.93 -4.18 10.85
CA ALA A 110 -15.35 -4.02 11.20
C ALA A 110 -16.28 -4.46 10.06
N ARG A 111 -16.03 -4.01 8.83
CA ARG A 111 -16.77 -4.41 7.62
C ARG A 111 -16.68 -5.90 7.36
N ASN A 112 -15.46 -6.48 7.44
CA ASN A 112 -15.27 -7.92 7.27
C ASN A 112 -15.99 -8.73 8.36
N LYS A 113 -15.94 -8.27 9.61
CA LYS A 113 -16.70 -8.89 10.70
C LYS A 113 -18.20 -8.82 10.43
N LEU A 114 -18.73 -7.66 10.06
CA LEU A 114 -20.14 -7.49 9.75
C LEU A 114 -20.59 -8.47 8.65
N ARG A 115 -19.82 -8.56 7.57
CA ARG A 115 -20.11 -9.48 6.46
C ARG A 115 -20.15 -10.94 6.91
N LYS A 116 -19.14 -11.39 7.68
CA LYS A 116 -19.12 -12.74 8.25
C LYS A 116 -20.32 -13.00 9.15
N ASP A 117 -20.61 -12.06 10.05
CA ASP A 117 -21.75 -12.12 10.97
C ASP A 117 -23.11 -12.19 10.25
N MET A 118 -23.20 -11.61 9.04
CA MET A 118 -24.36 -11.63 8.14
C MET A 118 -24.31 -12.74 7.08
N LYS A 119 -23.36 -13.68 7.18
CA LYS A 119 -23.16 -14.76 6.18
C LYS A 119 -23.06 -14.24 4.74
N PHE A 120 -22.43 -13.08 4.58
CA PHE A 120 -22.18 -12.42 3.29
C PHE A 120 -23.44 -12.05 2.48
N ALA A 121 -24.57 -11.84 3.16
CA ALA A 121 -25.80 -11.35 2.53
C ALA A 121 -25.60 -10.00 1.81
N PRO A 122 -26.27 -9.73 0.67
CA PRO A 122 -26.14 -8.47 -0.08
C PRO A 122 -26.39 -7.21 0.77
N GLU A 123 -27.26 -7.29 1.77
CA GLU A 123 -27.59 -6.24 2.73
C GLU A 123 -26.40 -5.81 3.61
N SER A 124 -25.31 -6.56 3.63
CA SER A 124 -24.11 -6.22 4.41
C SER A 124 -23.32 -5.02 3.87
N VAL A 125 -23.68 -4.50 2.69
CA VAL A 125 -23.02 -3.33 2.07
C VAL A 125 -23.96 -2.14 1.87
N THR A 126 -25.25 -2.29 2.12
CA THR A 126 -26.28 -1.28 1.80
C THR A 126 -26.25 -0.06 2.73
N ILE A 127 -25.51 -0.13 3.84
CA ILE A 127 -25.28 1.02 4.72
C ILE A 127 -24.60 2.19 3.99
N PHE A 128 -23.93 1.90 2.87
CA PHE A 128 -23.22 2.85 2.01
C PHE A 128 -24.00 3.27 0.76
N ASP A 129 -25.27 2.85 0.61
CA ASP A 129 -26.06 3.13 -0.61
C ASP A 129 -26.52 4.59 -0.71
N ARG A 130 -26.46 5.34 0.40
CA ARG A 130 -26.89 6.74 0.46
C ARG A 130 -25.70 7.65 0.68
N LEU A 131 -25.25 8.24 -0.42
CA LEU A 131 -24.23 9.28 -0.41
C LEU A 131 -24.82 10.60 0.09
N ILE A 132 -24.00 11.34 0.82
CA ILE A 132 -24.32 12.66 1.37
C ILE A 132 -23.44 13.68 0.67
N ASP A 133 -23.96 14.87 0.38
CA ASP A 133 -23.10 15.99 0.00
C ASP A 133 -22.27 16.44 1.21
N PRO A 134 -20.92 16.38 1.17
CA PRO A 134 -20.05 16.90 2.24
C PRO A 134 -20.48 18.26 2.78
N ARG A 135 -20.89 19.17 1.89
CA ARG A 135 -21.25 20.56 2.20
C ARG A 135 -22.59 20.71 2.90
N SER A 136 -23.42 19.68 2.87
CA SER A 136 -24.67 19.65 3.62
C SER A 136 -24.45 19.52 5.14
N LEU A 137 -23.27 19.04 5.55
CA LEU A 137 -22.88 18.96 6.94
C LEU A 137 -22.27 20.29 7.40
N LYS A 138 -22.49 20.63 8.67
CA LYS A 138 -21.86 21.81 9.29
C LYS A 138 -20.53 21.39 9.90
N LEU A 139 -19.48 22.13 9.59
CA LEU A 139 -18.25 22.05 10.36
C LEU A 139 -18.45 22.60 11.76
N THR A 140 -17.70 22.05 12.69
CA THR A 140 -17.66 22.50 14.09
C THR A 140 -16.24 22.86 14.47
N THR A 141 -16.08 23.69 15.50
CA THR A 141 -14.78 23.88 16.13
C THR A 141 -14.47 22.70 17.07
N ALA A 142 -13.20 22.31 17.13
CA ALA A 142 -12.76 21.25 18.05
C ALA A 142 -13.02 21.69 19.50
N GLN A 143 -13.71 20.87 20.29
CA GLN A 143 -13.87 21.09 21.74
C GLN A 143 -12.83 20.29 22.51
N ALA A 144 -12.53 19.08 22.05
CA ALA A 144 -11.43 18.27 22.56
C ALA A 144 -10.07 18.83 22.11
N ARG A 145 -9.11 18.77 23.01
CA ARG A 145 -7.69 19.06 22.74
C ARG A 145 -6.82 17.80 22.65
N SER A 146 -7.36 16.64 23.04
CA SER A 146 -6.68 15.35 22.90
C SER A 146 -7.05 14.66 21.59
N VAL A 147 -6.04 14.10 20.92
CA VAL A 147 -6.20 13.32 19.69
C VAL A 147 -6.03 11.84 19.99
N TRP A 148 -6.96 11.01 19.52
CA TRP A 148 -6.82 9.55 19.57
C TRP A 148 -6.58 8.99 18.18
N ILE A 149 -5.64 8.07 18.08
CA ILE A 149 -5.39 7.24 16.90
C ILE A 149 -5.70 5.80 17.28
N ASP A 150 -6.57 5.12 16.54
CA ASP A 150 -6.86 3.72 16.82
C ASP A 150 -5.65 2.83 16.53
N ALA A 151 -5.26 2.01 17.52
CA ALA A 151 -4.19 1.04 17.37
C ALA A 151 -4.72 -0.39 17.58
N LYS A 152 -4.54 -1.24 16.55
CA LYS A 152 -4.90 -2.66 16.63
C LYS A 152 -4.21 -3.35 17.81
N ASN A 153 -2.92 -3.08 17.96
CA ASN A 153 -2.07 -3.49 19.06
C ASN A 153 -0.78 -2.65 19.06
N LEU A 154 -0.01 -2.75 20.14
CA LEU A 154 1.28 -2.07 20.32
C LEU A 154 2.42 -3.10 20.46
N HIS A 155 2.42 -4.14 19.62
CA HIS A 155 3.46 -5.18 19.61
C HIS A 155 3.74 -5.80 18.24
N ASN A 156 3.01 -5.41 17.20
CA ASN A 156 3.26 -5.82 15.82
C ASN A 156 3.68 -4.60 15.00
N PHE A 157 4.92 -4.59 14.53
CA PHE A 157 5.51 -3.45 13.85
C PHE A 157 4.75 -3.05 12.57
N PHE A 158 4.31 -4.04 11.76
CA PHE A 158 3.53 -3.76 10.55
C PHE A 158 2.22 -3.03 10.90
N HIS A 159 1.42 -3.58 11.81
CA HIS A 159 0.13 -2.97 12.17
C HIS A 159 0.32 -1.60 12.81
N PHE A 160 1.32 -1.43 13.67
CA PHE A 160 1.56 -0.14 14.30
C PHE A 160 1.98 0.91 13.27
N THR A 161 2.98 0.61 12.45
CA THR A 161 3.58 1.60 11.55
C THR A 161 2.70 1.90 10.34
N SER A 162 2.10 0.88 9.71
CA SER A 162 1.31 1.05 8.48
C SER A 162 -0.16 1.37 8.69
N GLU A 163 -0.71 1.19 9.91
CA GLU A 163 -2.12 1.48 10.19
C GLU A 163 -2.33 2.64 11.18
N SER A 164 -1.36 2.96 12.04
CA SER A 164 -1.56 3.88 13.17
C SER A 164 -0.52 4.99 13.24
N LEU A 165 0.77 4.67 13.36
CA LEU A 165 1.85 5.62 13.65
C LEU A 165 1.87 6.81 12.67
N HIS A 166 1.75 6.52 11.39
CA HIS A 166 1.76 7.52 10.33
C HIS A 166 0.63 8.56 10.47
N GLN A 167 -0.51 8.19 11.07
CA GLN A 167 -1.62 9.12 11.27
C GLN A 167 -1.31 10.24 12.29
N ALA A 168 -0.21 10.14 13.04
CA ALA A 168 0.26 11.26 13.87
C ALA A 168 0.77 12.44 13.04
N PHE A 169 1.10 12.21 11.76
CA PHE A 169 1.64 13.21 10.83
C PHE A 169 0.53 13.91 10.01
N VAL A 170 -0.63 14.13 10.64
CA VAL A 170 -1.68 14.99 10.05
C VAL A 170 -1.19 16.43 10.13
N ALA A 171 -1.37 17.18 9.05
CA ALA A 171 -0.95 18.57 8.94
C ALA A 171 -2.17 19.46 8.84
N GLY A 172 -2.01 20.72 9.24
CA GLY A 172 -3.06 21.74 9.22
C GLY A 172 -3.01 22.58 10.48
N SER A 173 -3.62 23.76 10.44
CA SER A 173 -3.61 24.72 11.55
C SER A 173 -4.24 24.18 12.84
N LEU A 174 -5.10 23.17 12.75
CA LEU A 174 -5.71 22.51 13.90
C LEU A 174 -4.72 21.62 14.67
N ALA A 175 -3.70 21.06 14.00
CA ALA A 175 -2.74 20.16 14.64
C ALA A 175 -2.00 20.84 15.80
N GLU A 176 -1.66 22.12 15.64
CA GLU A 176 -0.97 22.94 16.66
C GLU A 176 -1.85 23.28 17.87
N THR A 177 -3.17 23.07 17.77
CA THR A 177 -4.11 23.40 18.85
C THR A 177 -4.31 22.28 19.86
N PHE A 178 -3.79 21.09 19.58
CA PHE A 178 -3.96 19.92 20.42
C PHE A 178 -2.94 19.90 21.57
N ASP A 179 -3.28 19.22 22.66
CA ASP A 179 -2.40 19.07 23.84
C ASP A 179 -1.61 17.75 23.79
N ASP A 180 -2.21 16.69 23.21
CA ASP A 180 -1.60 15.37 23.10
C ASP A 180 -2.15 14.55 21.93
N ILE A 181 -1.33 13.63 21.43
CA ILE A 181 -1.74 12.55 20.52
C ILE A 181 -1.49 11.22 21.21
N THR A 182 -2.52 10.39 21.29
CA THR A 182 -2.48 9.09 21.97
C THR A 182 -2.85 7.94 21.03
N PHE A 183 -1.95 6.96 20.90
CA PHE A 183 -2.29 5.68 20.25
C PHE A 183 -3.16 4.82 21.19
N ALA A 184 -4.46 4.79 20.93
CA ALA A 184 -5.46 4.19 21.80
C ALA A 184 -5.71 2.71 21.45
N THR A 185 -5.52 1.83 22.43
CA THR A 185 -5.83 0.40 22.32
C THR A 185 -6.32 -0.19 23.64
N LYS A 186 -7.04 -1.32 23.58
CA LYS A 186 -7.32 -2.17 24.76
C LYS A 186 -6.24 -3.20 25.03
N ASN A 187 -5.31 -3.39 24.10
CA ASN A 187 -4.24 -4.34 24.30
C ASN A 187 -3.23 -3.78 25.31
N LYS A 188 -3.15 -4.40 26.49
CA LYS A 188 -2.27 -3.94 27.57
C LYS A 188 -0.77 -4.11 27.28
N ARG A 189 -0.41 -4.93 26.29
CA ARG A 189 0.99 -5.17 25.92
C ARG A 189 1.49 -4.05 25.02
N ILE A 190 2.49 -3.33 25.50
CA ILE A 190 3.27 -2.33 24.75
C ILE A 190 4.70 -2.87 24.68
N GLU A 191 5.22 -3.05 23.47
CA GLU A 191 6.60 -3.51 23.27
C GLU A 191 7.59 -2.34 23.37
N PRO A 192 8.78 -2.53 23.97
CA PRO A 192 9.75 -1.45 24.12
C PRO A 192 10.20 -0.80 22.80
N TYR A 193 10.20 -1.55 21.69
CA TYR A 193 10.54 -0.98 20.40
C TYR A 193 9.47 0.00 19.90
N ILE A 194 8.20 -0.19 20.26
CA ILE A 194 7.11 0.75 19.94
C ILE A 194 7.34 2.07 20.66
N GLU A 195 7.73 2.02 21.93
CA GLU A 195 8.05 3.22 22.71
C GLU A 195 9.20 4.01 22.09
N ARG A 196 10.23 3.32 21.55
CA ARG A 196 11.31 3.98 20.79
C ARG A 196 10.80 4.70 19.55
N TRP A 197 9.95 4.04 18.74
CA TRP A 197 9.34 4.66 17.56
C TRP A 197 8.50 5.89 17.94
N VAL A 198 7.72 5.80 19.02
CA VAL A 198 6.93 6.91 19.53
C VAL A 198 7.82 8.05 20.02
N ALA A 199 8.91 7.77 20.72
CA ALA A 199 9.84 8.78 21.19
C ALA A 199 10.52 9.54 20.03
N ASP A 200 10.98 8.83 18.99
CA ASP A 200 11.59 9.45 17.81
C ASP A 200 10.57 10.29 17.02
N CYS A 201 9.32 9.81 16.89
CA CYS A 201 8.25 10.57 16.24
C CYS A 201 7.77 11.76 17.07
N ASN A 202 7.79 11.67 18.40
CA ASN A 202 7.42 12.77 19.30
C ASN A 202 8.33 13.99 19.12
N ALA A 203 9.57 13.80 18.66
CA ALA A 203 10.47 14.91 18.33
C ALA A 203 10.12 15.60 16.99
N LEU A 204 9.22 15.03 16.19
CA LEU A 204 8.86 15.48 14.84
C LEU A 204 7.42 15.98 14.74
N VAL A 205 6.59 15.72 15.75
CA VAL A 205 5.18 16.07 15.77
C VAL A 205 4.91 16.96 16.98
N THR A 206 4.13 18.01 16.78
CA THR A 206 3.58 18.83 17.86
C THR A 206 2.05 18.73 17.79
N PRO A 207 1.35 18.38 18.88
CA PRO A 207 1.83 18.28 20.27
C PRO A 207 2.45 16.92 20.64
N HIS A 208 2.70 16.70 21.94
CA HIS A 208 3.33 15.50 22.48
C HIS A 208 2.60 14.20 22.09
N LEU A 209 3.37 13.21 21.65
CA LEU A 209 2.93 11.89 21.23
C LEU A 209 3.16 10.86 22.34
N SER A 210 2.16 10.01 22.60
CA SER A 210 2.26 8.91 23.57
C SER A 210 1.56 7.63 23.09
N ALA A 211 2.03 6.47 23.57
CA ALA A 211 1.34 5.20 23.40
C ALA A 211 0.65 4.82 24.71
N LYS A 212 -0.67 4.62 24.67
CA LYS A 212 -1.44 4.29 25.88
C LYS A 212 -2.39 3.12 25.66
N ALA A 213 -2.24 2.10 26.50
CA ALA A 213 -3.26 1.07 26.65
C ALA A 213 -4.31 1.56 27.67
N PHE A 214 -5.54 1.76 27.22
CA PHE A 214 -6.63 2.23 28.07
C PHE A 214 -7.34 1.07 28.75
N SER A 215 -7.73 1.27 30.01
CA SER A 215 -8.81 0.51 30.62
C SER A 215 -10.17 0.93 30.05
N GLN A 216 -11.20 0.10 30.25
CA GLN A 216 -12.56 0.44 29.82
C GLN A 216 -13.08 1.71 30.51
N ASN A 217 -12.85 1.84 31.82
CA ASN A 217 -13.35 2.95 32.62
C ASN A 217 -12.72 4.28 32.19
N GLU A 218 -11.40 4.30 31.98
CA GLU A 218 -10.70 5.52 31.50
C GLU A 218 -11.25 6.03 30.18
N ALA A 219 -11.64 5.14 29.27
CA ALA A 219 -12.20 5.55 27.99
C ALA A 219 -13.66 6.01 28.09
N ASP A 220 -14.44 5.44 29.02
CA ASP A 220 -15.87 5.74 29.18
C ASP A 220 -16.13 7.15 29.73
N ASP A 221 -15.19 7.72 30.46
CA ASP A 221 -15.29 9.06 31.07
C ASP A 221 -14.88 10.20 30.11
N VAL A 222 -14.36 9.88 28.92
CA VAL A 222 -13.90 10.90 27.97
C VAL A 222 -15.08 11.52 27.21
N PRO A 223 -15.30 12.85 27.31
CA PRO A 223 -16.47 13.49 26.71
C PRO A 223 -16.39 13.55 25.18
N SER A 224 -15.22 13.88 24.64
CA SER A 224 -14.91 13.84 23.21
C SER A 224 -13.41 13.75 22.98
N VAL A 225 -13.01 13.30 21.79
CA VAL A 225 -11.63 13.30 21.29
C VAL A 225 -11.62 13.71 19.83
N VAL A 226 -10.53 14.29 19.36
CA VAL A 226 -10.29 14.44 17.93
C VAL A 226 -9.67 13.14 17.39
N MET A 227 -10.05 12.74 16.18
CA MET A 227 -9.41 11.65 15.46
C MET A 227 -9.01 12.11 14.06
N PRO A 228 -7.83 11.73 13.57
CA PRO A 228 -7.60 11.66 12.13
C PRO A 228 -8.44 10.54 11.54
N ILE A 229 -9.27 10.89 10.56
CA ILE A 229 -10.14 9.98 9.83
C ILE A 229 -9.64 9.92 8.39
N SER A 230 -9.08 8.78 8.02
CA SER A 230 -8.75 8.48 6.63
C SER A 230 -10.03 8.49 5.80
N CYS A 231 -10.01 9.22 4.68
CA CYS A 231 -11.17 9.32 3.79
C CYS A 231 -11.50 8.00 3.11
N GLU A 232 -10.68 6.94 3.24
CA GLU A 232 -10.86 5.64 2.60
C GLU A 232 -12.29 5.07 2.73
N HIS A 233 -12.89 5.19 3.91
CA HIS A 233 -14.28 4.75 4.15
C HIS A 233 -15.31 5.86 3.97
N LEU A 234 -14.86 7.11 3.88
CA LEU A 234 -15.70 8.27 3.58
C LEU A 234 -16.03 8.34 2.10
N LEU A 235 -15.17 7.80 1.24
CA LEU A 235 -15.43 7.66 -0.19
C LEU A 235 -16.86 7.11 -0.39
N TYR A 236 -17.25 6.09 0.38
CA TYR A 236 -18.53 5.36 0.21
C TYR A 236 -19.71 6.00 0.95
N GLN A 237 -19.50 7.11 1.63
CA GLN A 237 -20.54 7.82 2.40
C GLN A 237 -20.83 9.20 1.84
N PHE A 238 -19.92 9.77 1.06
CA PHE A 238 -20.03 11.11 0.52
C PHE A 238 -20.02 11.14 -1.00
N SER A 239 -20.79 12.05 -1.59
CA SER A 239 -20.67 12.40 -3.01
C SER A 239 -19.41 13.25 -3.25
N GLY A 240 -18.93 13.30 -4.49
CA GLY A 240 -17.71 14.03 -4.83
C GLY A 240 -17.10 13.57 -6.16
N ASP A 241 -16.05 14.27 -6.58
CA ASP A 241 -15.30 14.03 -7.82
C ASP A 241 -14.55 12.68 -7.84
N HIS A 242 -14.24 12.13 -6.66
CA HIS A 242 -13.57 10.84 -6.47
C HIS A 242 -14.26 9.70 -7.23
N HIS A 243 -15.59 9.76 -7.42
CA HIS A 243 -16.33 8.79 -8.22
C HIS A 243 -15.83 8.72 -9.67
N GLY A 244 -15.66 9.88 -10.30
CA GLY A 244 -15.16 10.00 -11.66
C GLY A 244 -13.71 9.55 -11.76
N LYS A 245 -12.87 9.98 -10.80
CA LYS A 245 -11.46 9.58 -10.70
C LYS A 245 -11.30 8.06 -10.61
N ILE A 246 -12.00 7.40 -9.68
CA ILE A 246 -11.93 5.94 -9.51
C ILE A 246 -12.45 5.22 -10.76
N ALA A 247 -13.56 5.68 -11.34
CA ALA A 247 -14.13 5.08 -12.55
C ALA A 247 -13.18 5.21 -13.77
N ALA A 248 -12.46 6.32 -13.88
CA ALA A 248 -11.43 6.55 -14.90
C ALA A 248 -10.19 5.67 -14.69
N ALA A 249 -9.84 5.36 -13.43
CA ALA A 249 -8.70 4.53 -13.08
C ALA A 249 -8.95 3.00 -13.14
N ARG A 250 -10.20 2.56 -13.36
CA ARG A 250 -10.61 1.12 -13.30
C ARG A 250 -9.62 0.15 -13.97
N PRO A 251 -9.41 -1.06 -13.44
CA PRO A 251 -8.59 -2.09 -14.08
C PRO A 251 -9.04 -2.44 -15.50
N ALA A 252 -8.20 -3.18 -16.23
CA ALA A 252 -8.53 -3.67 -17.58
C ALA A 252 -9.59 -4.77 -17.57
N GLY A 253 -9.60 -5.58 -16.50
CA GLY A 253 -10.44 -6.74 -16.35
C GLY A 253 -11.92 -6.43 -16.11
N HIS A 254 -12.75 -7.41 -16.44
CA HIS A 254 -14.21 -7.32 -16.41
C HIS A 254 -14.80 -7.55 -15.00
N ASN A 255 -13.98 -7.98 -14.03
CA ASN A 255 -14.42 -8.22 -12.64
C ASN A 255 -14.67 -6.91 -11.86
N TRP A 256 -14.31 -5.76 -12.43
CA TRP A 256 -14.59 -4.47 -11.83
C TRP A 256 -16.09 -4.15 -11.94
N THR A 257 -16.81 -4.27 -10.83
CA THR A 257 -18.26 -4.01 -10.74
C THR A 257 -18.61 -2.54 -10.55
N GLY A 258 -17.62 -1.65 -10.66
CA GLY A 258 -17.78 -0.23 -10.40
C GLY A 258 -17.36 0.17 -8.99
N TYR A 259 -17.61 1.43 -8.71
CA TYR A 259 -17.44 2.02 -7.41
C TYR A 259 -18.65 1.69 -6.52
N ASP A 260 -18.75 0.44 -6.11
CA ASP A 260 -19.73 -0.02 -5.13
C ASP A 260 -19.02 -0.42 -3.84
N ALA A 261 -19.64 -0.22 -2.68
CA ALA A 261 -19.04 -0.57 -1.38
C ALA A 261 -18.85 -2.10 -1.19
N LYS A 262 -18.90 -2.87 -2.28
CA LYS A 262 -18.66 -4.30 -2.32
C LYS A 262 -17.18 -4.59 -2.10
N PRO A 263 -16.86 -5.74 -1.50
CA PRO A 263 -15.50 -6.06 -1.06
C PRO A 263 -14.47 -6.11 -2.17
N HIS A 264 -14.85 -6.57 -3.37
CA HIS A 264 -13.91 -6.71 -4.48
C HIS A 264 -13.42 -5.34 -4.96
N ALA A 265 -14.35 -4.40 -5.20
CA ALA A 265 -14.01 -3.03 -5.59
C ALA A 265 -13.22 -2.31 -4.48
N VAL A 266 -13.62 -2.48 -3.22
CA VAL A 266 -12.92 -1.91 -2.05
C VAL A 266 -11.50 -2.44 -1.94
N LYS A 267 -11.30 -3.76 -2.02
CA LYS A 267 -9.97 -4.38 -1.96
C LYS A 267 -9.09 -3.98 -3.15
N THR A 268 -9.71 -3.78 -4.32
CA THR A 268 -9.02 -3.31 -5.51
C THR A 268 -8.57 -1.86 -5.35
N LEU A 269 -9.42 -0.97 -4.83
CA LEU A 269 -9.02 0.41 -4.55
C LEU A 269 -7.91 0.48 -3.49
N GLN A 270 -8.02 -0.29 -2.41
CA GLN A 270 -6.98 -0.43 -1.38
C GLN A 270 -5.62 -0.81 -1.93
N LEU A 271 -5.62 -1.77 -2.84
CA LEU A 271 -4.40 -2.23 -3.48
C LEU A 271 -3.71 -1.13 -4.27
N ASN A 272 -4.45 -0.15 -4.79
CA ASN A 272 -3.95 0.92 -5.65
C ASN A 272 -3.99 2.28 -4.95
N SER A 273 -4.05 2.31 -3.62
CA SER A 273 -4.08 3.55 -2.86
C SER A 273 -3.31 3.45 -1.55
N PHE A 274 -2.93 4.59 -1.00
CA PHE A 274 -2.27 4.70 0.29
C PHE A 274 -2.72 5.97 1.00
N ASP A 275 -2.64 5.99 2.33
CA ASP A 275 -2.97 7.17 3.12
C ASP A 275 -1.91 8.27 2.94
N GLN A 276 -2.32 9.52 2.67
CA GLN A 276 -1.39 10.63 2.47
C GLN A 276 -0.43 10.83 3.64
N THR A 277 -0.84 10.47 4.86
CA THR A 277 -0.03 10.65 6.06
C THR A 277 1.16 9.69 6.10
N LEU A 278 1.15 8.59 5.32
CA LEU A 278 2.33 7.74 5.12
C LEU A 278 3.48 8.50 4.44
N VAL A 279 3.18 9.37 3.47
CA VAL A 279 4.20 10.17 2.77
C VAL A 279 4.80 11.21 3.71
N ARG A 280 3.96 11.94 4.45
CA ARG A 280 4.43 12.92 5.45
C ARG A 280 5.28 12.27 6.55
N PHE A 281 4.84 11.11 7.04
CA PHE A 281 5.59 10.32 7.99
C PHE A 281 6.95 9.89 7.43
N ARG A 282 6.97 9.37 6.20
CA ARG A 282 8.20 8.98 5.49
C ARG A 282 9.16 10.16 5.39
N GLU A 283 8.71 11.29 4.86
CA GLU A 283 9.52 12.48 4.62
C GLU A 283 10.16 12.99 5.92
N ALA A 284 9.35 13.20 6.96
CA ALA A 284 9.83 13.70 8.25
C ALA A 284 10.86 12.75 8.90
N MET A 285 10.60 11.44 8.85
CA MET A 285 11.54 10.45 9.39
C MET A 285 12.84 10.37 8.59
N VAL A 286 12.76 10.39 7.25
CA VAL A 286 13.95 10.36 6.37
C VAL A 286 14.79 11.61 6.59
N GLU A 287 14.19 12.79 6.57
CA GLU A 287 14.89 14.05 6.83
C GLU A 287 15.62 14.02 8.17
N ARG A 288 14.91 13.61 9.24
CA ARG A 288 15.49 13.51 10.58
C ARG A 288 16.62 12.50 10.63
N ALA A 289 16.45 11.33 10.02
CA ALA A 289 17.45 10.27 10.00
C ALA A 289 18.71 10.74 9.27
N GLN A 290 18.56 11.35 8.08
CA GLN A 290 19.68 11.89 7.31
C GLN A 290 20.43 13.00 8.07
N ALA A 291 19.73 13.84 8.83
CA ALA A 291 20.34 14.90 9.61
C ALA A 291 21.11 14.41 10.85
N THR A 292 20.65 13.32 11.48
CA THR A 292 21.12 12.91 12.83
C THR A 292 21.93 11.62 12.88
N VAL A 293 21.63 10.66 12.02
CA VAL A 293 22.30 9.36 12.04
C VAL A 293 23.60 9.46 11.24
N ARG A 294 24.73 9.34 11.95
CA ARG A 294 26.07 9.35 11.34
C ARG A 294 26.55 7.98 10.90
N LYS A 295 25.97 6.92 11.46
CA LYS A 295 26.27 5.55 11.07
C LYS A 295 25.81 5.32 9.63
N THR A 296 26.63 4.59 8.88
CA THR A 296 26.35 4.17 7.50
C THR A 296 26.39 2.66 7.42
N TRP A 297 25.70 2.12 6.43
CA TRP A 297 25.68 0.70 6.07
C TRP A 297 26.06 0.53 4.60
N SER A 298 26.26 -0.71 4.16
CA SER A 298 26.34 -1.04 2.74
C SER A 298 25.10 -0.56 1.99
N LYS A 299 25.25 -0.25 0.70
CA LYS A 299 24.10 0.00 -0.19
C LYS A 299 23.32 -1.26 -0.53
N LEU A 300 23.88 -2.44 -0.23
CA LEU A 300 23.28 -3.75 -0.46
C LEU A 300 22.99 -4.37 0.90
N ILE A 301 21.71 -4.52 1.25
CA ILE A 301 21.27 -4.94 2.58
C ILE A 301 20.52 -6.26 2.50
N TYR A 302 20.92 -7.23 3.33
CA TYR A 302 20.11 -8.41 3.64
C TYR A 302 19.61 -8.30 5.08
N THR A 303 18.30 -8.22 5.30
CA THR A 303 17.73 -8.20 6.65
C THR A 303 17.42 -9.61 7.11
N ALA A 304 18.24 -10.11 8.05
CA ALA A 304 18.02 -11.36 8.76
C ALA A 304 17.18 -11.13 10.03
N ARG A 305 16.62 -12.19 10.60
CA ARG A 305 15.89 -12.13 11.87
C ARG A 305 16.83 -12.43 13.03
N ALA A 306 16.79 -11.61 14.08
CA ALA A 306 17.60 -11.86 15.27
C ALA A 306 17.32 -13.25 15.87
N GLU A 307 18.36 -13.95 16.35
CA GLU A 307 18.30 -15.36 16.79
C GLU A 307 17.17 -15.67 17.79
N GLY A 308 16.86 -14.73 18.71
CA GLY A 308 15.77 -14.88 19.69
C GLY A 308 14.37 -14.87 19.09
N LEU A 309 14.18 -14.21 17.94
CA LEU A 309 12.91 -14.10 17.21
C LEU A 309 12.81 -15.14 16.08
N ALA A 310 13.95 -15.65 15.61
CA ALA A 310 14.05 -16.61 14.52
C ALA A 310 13.47 -17.99 14.88
N ARG A 311 13.54 -18.42 16.15
CA ARG A 311 13.25 -19.80 16.64
C ARG A 311 11.93 -20.46 16.22
N LYS A 312 10.96 -19.72 15.66
CA LYS A 312 9.68 -20.27 15.16
C LYS A 312 9.50 -20.22 13.64
N ARG A 313 10.33 -19.50 12.89
CA ARG A 313 10.19 -19.30 11.43
C ARG A 313 11.56 -19.07 10.78
N VAL A 314 12.51 -19.97 11.05
CA VAL A 314 13.84 -19.96 10.44
C VAL A 314 13.72 -20.39 8.98
N MET A 315 14.32 -19.63 8.07
CA MET A 315 14.35 -20.01 6.66
C MET A 315 15.35 -21.15 6.46
N LYS A 316 14.89 -22.29 5.93
CA LYS A 316 15.82 -23.37 5.55
C LYS A 316 16.63 -22.89 4.34
N GLY A 317 17.96 -23.02 4.40
CA GLY A 317 18.88 -22.54 3.35
C GLY A 317 19.38 -21.09 3.52
N GLU A 318 18.98 -20.39 4.59
CA GLU A 318 19.36 -18.99 4.84
C GLU A 318 20.88 -18.79 4.92
N THR A 319 21.62 -19.71 5.55
CA THR A 319 23.09 -19.63 5.66
C THR A 319 23.77 -19.60 4.30
N GLU A 320 23.31 -20.41 3.35
CA GLU A 320 23.87 -20.47 1.99
C GLU A 320 23.55 -19.19 1.20
N LEU A 321 22.31 -18.73 1.34
CA LEU A 321 21.86 -17.48 0.73
C LEU A 321 22.67 -16.29 1.26
N ILE A 322 22.85 -16.18 2.58
CA ILE A 322 23.67 -15.13 3.21
C ILE A 322 25.11 -15.19 2.69
N ARG A 323 25.70 -16.38 2.60
CA ARG A 323 27.07 -16.55 2.07
C ARG A 323 27.18 -16.02 0.65
N SER A 324 26.23 -16.39 -0.22
CA SER A 324 26.18 -15.97 -1.62
C SER A 324 25.96 -14.45 -1.76
N LEU A 325 25.07 -13.88 -0.97
CA LEU A 325 24.82 -12.43 -0.96
C LEU A 325 26.00 -11.63 -0.43
N THR A 326 26.64 -12.11 0.65
CA THR A 326 27.83 -11.45 1.22
C THR A 326 28.98 -11.41 0.23
N ALA A 327 29.16 -12.46 -0.57
CA ALA A 327 30.15 -12.48 -1.66
C ALA A 327 29.88 -11.42 -2.75
N LEU A 328 28.64 -10.91 -2.85
CA LEU A 328 28.24 -9.80 -3.73
C LEU A 328 28.29 -8.43 -3.05
N GLY A 329 28.75 -8.35 -1.79
CA GLY A 329 28.85 -7.11 -1.04
C GLY A 329 27.62 -6.73 -0.22
N PHE A 330 26.66 -7.66 -0.06
CA PHE A 330 25.54 -7.44 0.85
C PHE A 330 26.02 -7.47 2.32
N GLU A 331 25.53 -6.50 3.09
CA GLU A 331 25.66 -6.48 4.54
C GLU A 331 24.44 -7.12 5.19
N VAL A 332 24.67 -8.06 6.12
CA VAL A 332 23.60 -8.66 6.92
C VAL A 332 23.27 -7.76 8.10
N VAL A 333 22.03 -7.31 8.16
CA VAL A 333 21.53 -6.45 9.23
C VAL A 333 20.39 -7.11 10.00
N HIS A 334 20.16 -6.64 11.22
CA HIS A 334 19.05 -7.05 12.07
C HIS A 334 18.34 -5.78 12.56
N PHE A 335 17.18 -5.47 12.01
CA PHE A 335 16.44 -4.26 12.37
C PHE A 335 16.09 -4.21 13.86
N GLU A 336 15.94 -5.35 14.52
CA GLU A 336 15.62 -5.41 15.95
C GLU A 336 16.75 -4.85 16.85
N ASN A 337 17.97 -4.76 16.32
CA ASN A 337 19.14 -4.20 17.01
C ASN A 337 19.38 -2.72 16.68
N MET A 338 18.55 -2.11 15.83
CA MET A 338 18.68 -0.72 15.39
C MET A 338 17.66 0.18 16.08
N SER A 339 18.04 1.45 16.29
CA SER A 339 17.06 2.50 16.60
C SER A 339 16.13 2.74 15.41
N PRO A 340 14.93 3.31 15.62
CA PRO A 340 14.04 3.68 14.52
C PRO A 340 14.72 4.53 13.43
N LEU A 341 15.41 5.60 13.82
CA LEU A 341 16.12 6.46 12.86
C LEU A 341 17.27 5.73 12.15
N GLU A 342 17.97 4.80 12.82
CA GLU A 342 18.96 3.94 12.17
C GLU A 342 18.33 3.02 11.12
N GLN A 343 17.15 2.43 11.39
CA GLN A 343 16.42 1.62 10.41
C GLN A 343 16.03 2.46 9.19
N VAL A 344 15.53 3.68 9.41
CA VAL A 344 15.18 4.62 8.34
C VAL A 344 16.40 4.97 7.50
N LYS A 345 17.52 5.36 8.14
CA LYS A 345 18.79 5.69 7.46
C LYS A 345 19.31 4.51 6.65
N CYS A 346 19.34 3.31 7.25
CA CYS A 346 19.82 2.09 6.62
C CYS A 346 19.05 1.74 5.35
N VAL A 347 17.71 1.84 5.36
CA VAL A 347 16.90 1.51 4.18
C VAL A 347 16.89 2.65 3.15
N ASN A 348 16.91 3.90 3.61
CA ASN A 348 16.93 5.06 2.70
C ASN A 348 18.26 5.19 1.95
N ASP A 349 19.40 4.80 2.53
CA ASP A 349 20.69 4.82 1.84
C ASP A 349 20.91 3.63 0.90
N ALA A 350 20.09 2.58 1.01
CA ALA A 350 20.27 1.34 0.27
C ALA A 350 19.83 1.47 -1.20
N ASP A 351 20.58 0.82 -2.09
CA ASP A 351 20.19 0.55 -3.47
C ASP A 351 19.37 -0.74 -3.57
N CYS A 352 19.62 -1.70 -2.66
CA CYS A 352 18.90 -2.96 -2.59
C CYS A 352 18.71 -3.44 -1.16
N VAL A 353 17.49 -3.87 -0.83
CA VAL A 353 17.13 -4.52 0.44
C VAL A 353 16.48 -5.86 0.14
N ILE A 354 16.98 -6.94 0.74
CA ILE A 354 16.41 -8.28 0.63
C ILE A 354 15.98 -8.76 2.00
N GLY A 355 14.77 -9.31 2.12
CA GLY A 355 14.28 -9.84 3.39
C GLY A 355 13.22 -10.91 3.25
N GLN A 356 13.10 -11.78 4.25
CA GLN A 356 11.97 -12.69 4.38
C GLN A 356 10.66 -11.92 4.68
N HIS A 357 9.52 -12.38 4.14
CA HIS A 357 8.19 -11.89 4.50
C HIS A 357 8.04 -11.79 6.02
N SER A 358 7.99 -10.55 6.52
CA SER A 358 7.95 -10.26 7.95
C SER A 358 7.53 -8.80 8.17
N ALA A 359 7.20 -8.44 9.41
CA ALA A 359 6.87 -7.06 9.73
C ALA A 359 8.02 -6.08 9.45
N GLY A 360 9.28 -6.54 9.43
CA GLY A 360 10.44 -5.68 9.12
C GLY A 360 10.42 -5.12 7.71
N LEU A 361 9.73 -5.77 6.76
CA LEU A 361 9.55 -5.25 5.39
C LEU A 361 8.71 -3.96 5.35
N THR A 362 8.01 -3.60 6.43
CA THR A 362 7.39 -2.28 6.54
C THR A 362 8.39 -1.14 6.39
N ASN A 363 9.68 -1.36 6.69
CA ASN A 363 10.73 -0.36 6.45
C ASN A 363 10.92 -0.02 4.96
N MET A 364 10.37 -0.80 4.02
CA MET A 364 10.30 -0.45 2.59
C MET A 364 9.69 0.94 2.36
N LEU A 365 8.81 1.41 3.25
CA LEU A 365 8.27 2.76 3.20
C LEU A 365 9.37 3.84 3.07
N PHE A 366 10.55 3.62 3.67
CA PHE A 366 11.64 4.59 3.68
C PHE A 366 12.63 4.43 2.52
N ALA A 367 12.43 3.46 1.63
CA ALA A 367 13.29 3.23 0.47
C ALA A 367 13.25 4.44 -0.49
N ARG A 368 14.35 4.65 -1.22
CA ARG A 368 14.39 5.60 -2.35
C ARG A 368 13.58 5.07 -3.52
N GLU A 369 13.21 5.96 -4.42
CA GLU A 369 12.34 5.64 -5.55
C GLU A 369 13.03 4.72 -6.57
N ASP A 370 14.36 4.75 -6.66
CA ASP A 370 15.21 3.87 -7.49
C ASP A 370 15.72 2.62 -6.75
N ALA A 371 15.36 2.43 -5.47
CA ALA A 371 15.82 1.30 -4.67
C ALA A 371 14.99 0.03 -4.95
N HIS A 372 15.65 -1.12 -4.87
CA HIS A 372 15.01 -2.43 -5.06
C HIS A 372 14.80 -3.16 -3.74
N VAL A 373 13.56 -3.47 -3.41
CA VAL A 373 13.18 -4.27 -2.25
C VAL A 373 12.68 -5.63 -2.69
N PHE A 374 13.44 -6.68 -2.35
CA PHE A 374 13.09 -8.07 -2.62
C PHE A 374 12.55 -8.75 -1.35
N GLU A 375 11.33 -9.25 -1.44
CA GLU A 375 10.73 -10.09 -0.42
C GLU A 375 10.84 -11.56 -0.80
N ILE A 376 11.43 -12.37 0.08
CA ILE A 376 11.40 -13.83 -0.02
C ILE A 376 10.17 -14.34 0.74
N ALA A 377 9.27 -14.97 0.00
CA ALA A 377 7.96 -15.39 0.48
C ALA A 377 7.69 -16.86 0.16
N THR A 378 6.71 -17.44 0.85
CA THR A 378 6.15 -18.75 0.51
C THR A 378 4.92 -18.59 -0.37
N TYR A 379 4.48 -19.68 -1.00
CA TYR A 379 3.17 -19.73 -1.68
C TYR A 379 2.03 -19.22 -0.77
N GLN A 380 2.02 -19.64 0.50
CA GLN A 380 1.01 -19.25 1.49
C GLN A 380 0.90 -17.72 1.65
N THR A 381 2.04 -17.05 1.85
CA THR A 381 2.10 -15.60 2.01
C THR A 381 1.83 -14.88 0.70
N ALA A 382 2.30 -15.41 -0.42
CA ALA A 382 2.09 -14.81 -1.74
C ALA A 382 0.60 -14.71 -2.10
N VAL A 383 -0.18 -15.79 -1.94
CA VAL A 383 -1.61 -15.77 -2.32
C VAL A 383 -2.50 -15.00 -1.35
N SER A 384 -2.09 -14.87 -0.09
CA SER A 384 -2.95 -14.32 0.97
C SER A 384 -2.55 -12.92 1.44
N ARG A 385 -1.26 -12.57 1.37
CA ARG A 385 -0.66 -11.42 2.06
C ARG A 385 0.29 -10.59 1.20
N TRP A 386 0.49 -10.92 -0.08
CA TRP A 386 1.29 -10.08 -0.97
C TRP A 386 0.79 -8.63 -1.02
N VAL A 387 -0.52 -8.45 -0.86
CA VAL A 387 -1.18 -7.14 -0.83
C VAL A 387 -0.78 -6.25 0.35
N ASP A 388 -0.21 -6.81 1.43
CA ASP A 388 0.04 -6.10 2.68
C ASP A 388 1.08 -4.98 2.48
N PHE A 389 2.08 -5.19 1.62
CA PHE A 389 3.18 -4.24 1.40
C PHE A 389 3.03 -3.37 0.14
N ILE A 390 2.08 -3.70 -0.74
CA ILE A 390 1.86 -2.98 -1.99
C ILE A 390 1.59 -1.48 -1.78
N PRO A 391 0.70 -1.05 -0.85
CA PRO A 391 0.50 0.36 -0.55
C PRO A 391 1.77 1.08 -0.07
N LEU A 392 2.66 0.39 0.66
CA LEU A 392 3.92 0.96 1.12
C LEU A 392 4.88 1.20 -0.05
N CYS A 393 4.90 0.31 -1.05
CA CYS A 393 5.65 0.50 -2.29
C CYS A 393 5.11 1.70 -3.07
N HIS A 394 3.79 1.87 -3.15
CA HIS A 394 3.19 3.04 -3.79
C HIS A 394 3.57 4.35 -3.10
N ALA A 395 3.55 4.38 -1.77
CA ALA A 395 3.98 5.54 -0.99
C ALA A 395 5.49 5.82 -1.13
N ALA A 396 6.33 4.78 -1.15
CA ALA A 396 7.78 4.91 -1.29
C ALA A 396 8.23 5.23 -2.73
N GLY A 397 7.47 4.81 -3.74
CA GLY A 397 7.81 4.91 -5.16
C GLY A 397 8.87 3.90 -5.63
N CYS A 398 9.31 2.98 -4.78
CA CYS A 398 10.42 2.06 -5.04
C CYS A 398 10.05 0.86 -5.95
N HIS A 399 11.03 0.00 -6.24
CA HIS A 399 10.79 -1.30 -6.87
C HIS A 399 10.55 -2.38 -5.82
N TYR A 400 9.34 -2.95 -5.78
CA TYR A 400 8.99 -4.08 -4.92
C TYR A 400 8.91 -5.37 -5.71
N ARG A 401 9.66 -6.39 -5.25
CA ARG A 401 9.82 -7.68 -5.93
C ARG A 401 9.50 -8.82 -4.97
N LEU A 402 8.45 -9.58 -5.27
CA LEU A 402 8.15 -10.80 -4.53
C LEU A 402 8.87 -11.99 -5.17
N ILE A 403 9.66 -12.73 -4.40
CA ILE A 403 10.28 -13.99 -4.81
C ILE A 403 9.58 -15.12 -4.04
N VAL A 404 8.87 -15.97 -4.74
CA VAL A 404 8.09 -17.06 -4.12
C VAL A 404 8.85 -18.37 -4.24
N VAL A 405 9.34 -18.88 -3.10
CA VAL A 405 10.10 -20.14 -3.00
C VAL A 405 9.29 -21.23 -2.29
N GLY A 406 9.90 -22.40 -2.13
CA GLY A 406 9.34 -23.52 -1.39
C GLY A 406 9.00 -23.18 0.07
N MET A 407 8.24 -24.05 0.71
CA MET A 407 7.83 -23.89 2.12
C MET A 407 7.86 -25.23 2.85
N ASP A 408 8.06 -25.20 4.16
CA ASP A 408 8.15 -26.39 4.99
C ASP A 408 6.76 -26.99 5.30
N PHE A 409 6.06 -27.44 4.26
CA PHE A 409 4.71 -27.99 4.34
C PHE A 409 4.61 -29.30 3.56
N ALA A 410 4.39 -30.40 4.29
CA ALA A 410 4.53 -31.77 3.80
C ALA A 410 3.47 -32.19 2.76
N ASP A 411 2.25 -31.65 2.87
CA ASP A 411 1.15 -32.00 1.97
C ASP A 411 1.21 -31.09 0.74
N GLU A 412 1.63 -31.62 -0.40
CA GLU A 412 1.76 -30.87 -1.65
C GLU A 412 0.43 -30.62 -2.36
N ASP A 413 -0.58 -31.44 -2.09
CA ASP A 413 -1.90 -31.39 -2.73
C ASP A 413 -2.89 -30.48 -2.01
N LYS A 414 -2.60 -30.12 -0.75
CA LYS A 414 -3.38 -29.16 0.04
C LYS A 414 -2.77 -27.75 0.03
N ASP A 415 -3.62 -26.72 0.06
CA ASP A 415 -3.15 -25.35 0.33
C ASP A 415 -3.15 -25.06 1.84
N PRO A 416 -2.05 -24.54 2.42
CA PRO A 416 -1.98 -24.27 3.85
C PRO A 416 -2.83 -23.05 4.22
N SER A 417 -3.59 -23.17 5.32
CA SER A 417 -4.39 -22.09 5.90
C SER A 417 -3.73 -21.53 7.14
N PHE A 418 -3.62 -20.20 7.25
CA PHE A 418 -3.06 -19.56 8.45
C PHE A 418 -3.78 -19.95 9.75
N ASN A 419 -5.09 -20.17 9.69
CA ASN A 419 -5.88 -20.46 10.89
C ASN A 419 -5.66 -21.89 11.40
N ASN A 420 -5.42 -22.84 10.50
CA ASN A 420 -5.39 -24.26 10.82
C ASN A 420 -3.97 -24.81 10.86
N ASP A 421 -3.14 -24.40 9.91
CA ASP A 421 -1.80 -24.96 9.67
C ASP A 421 -0.69 -24.01 10.18
N GLY A 422 -1.04 -22.76 10.52
CA GLY A 422 -0.10 -21.76 11.02
C GLY A 422 0.68 -21.07 9.90
N PHE A 423 1.86 -20.54 10.25
CA PHE A 423 2.73 -19.77 9.36
C PHE A 423 3.97 -20.59 9.02
N PHE A 424 4.21 -20.83 7.72
CA PHE A 424 5.37 -21.60 7.25
C PHE A 424 6.54 -20.70 6.84
N ALA A 425 7.74 -21.11 7.22
CA ALA A 425 8.97 -20.45 6.76
C ALA A 425 9.32 -20.85 5.33
N PRO A 426 9.98 -19.97 4.57
CA PRO A 426 10.54 -20.32 3.28
C PRO A 426 11.60 -21.42 3.37
N VAL A 427 11.68 -22.21 2.30
CA VAL A 427 12.73 -23.20 2.06
C VAL A 427 13.42 -22.77 0.77
N VAL A 428 14.69 -22.39 0.89
CA VAL A 428 15.55 -21.97 -0.21
C VAL A 428 16.54 -23.10 -0.49
N SER A 429 16.40 -23.75 -1.66
CA SER A 429 17.38 -24.74 -2.11
C SER A 429 18.66 -24.06 -2.63
N GLU A 430 19.71 -24.84 -2.88
CA GLU A 430 20.92 -24.34 -3.55
C GLU A 430 20.59 -23.78 -4.95
N LYS A 431 19.72 -24.48 -5.69
CA LYS A 431 19.20 -24.02 -6.99
C LYS A 431 18.43 -22.70 -6.87
N ASP A 432 17.60 -22.54 -5.84
CA ASP A 432 16.89 -21.29 -5.60
C ASP A 432 17.84 -20.15 -5.22
N THR A 433 18.91 -20.45 -4.49
CA THR A 433 19.95 -19.45 -4.17
C THR A 433 20.51 -18.84 -5.45
N HIS A 434 20.93 -19.66 -6.42
CA HIS A 434 21.43 -19.17 -7.71
C HIS A 434 20.37 -18.32 -8.45
N ARG A 435 19.12 -18.81 -8.52
CA ARG A 435 18.01 -18.07 -9.17
C ARG A 435 17.71 -16.74 -8.49
N ILE A 436 17.77 -16.68 -7.16
CA ILE A 436 17.59 -15.44 -6.38
C ILE A 436 18.70 -14.45 -6.73
N ILE A 437 19.96 -14.90 -6.76
CA ILE A 437 21.09 -14.05 -7.14
C ILE A 437 20.91 -13.49 -8.55
N ASP A 438 20.50 -14.31 -9.52
CA ASP A 438 20.27 -13.87 -10.90
C ASP A 438 19.15 -12.83 -10.99
N ILE A 439 18.04 -13.06 -10.28
CA ILE A 439 16.90 -12.13 -10.19
C ILE A 439 17.34 -10.79 -9.59
N VAL A 440 18.06 -10.83 -8.47
CA VAL A 440 18.52 -9.65 -7.75
C VAL A 440 19.49 -8.84 -8.60
N THR A 441 20.55 -9.48 -9.11
CA THR A 441 21.58 -8.81 -9.92
C THR A 441 21.02 -8.26 -11.23
N SER A 442 20.07 -8.96 -11.87
CA SER A 442 19.39 -8.46 -13.06
C SER A 442 18.46 -7.30 -12.75
N GLY A 443 17.71 -7.38 -11.64
CA GLY A 443 16.80 -6.32 -11.21
C GLY A 443 17.53 -5.00 -10.93
N MET A 444 18.64 -5.06 -10.21
CA MET A 444 19.46 -3.90 -9.85
C MET A 444 20.08 -3.16 -11.06
N LYS A 445 20.02 -3.70 -12.28
CA LYS A 445 20.43 -2.98 -13.49
C LYS A 445 19.47 -1.83 -13.82
N ASP A 446 18.22 -1.90 -13.37
CA ASP A 446 17.27 -0.82 -13.54
C ASP A 446 17.48 0.25 -12.45
N ARG A 447 17.83 1.46 -12.88
CA ARG A 447 18.11 2.61 -12.01
C ARG A 447 17.09 3.74 -12.15
N LYS A 448 16.00 3.50 -12.88
CA LYS A 448 14.92 4.46 -13.04
C LYS A 448 14.16 4.61 -11.73
N ASP A 449 13.40 5.70 -11.62
CA ASP A 449 12.33 5.80 -10.64
C ASP A 449 11.37 4.59 -10.78
N GLY A 450 10.99 4.00 -9.66
CA GLY A 450 10.12 2.82 -9.62
C GLY A 450 8.71 3.10 -10.12
N ARG A 451 8.18 4.32 -10.08
CA ARG A 451 6.89 4.61 -10.71
C ARG A 451 6.99 4.59 -12.23
N MET A 452 8.09 5.11 -12.80
CA MET A 452 8.37 4.97 -14.22
C MET A 452 8.48 3.50 -14.63
N SER A 453 9.35 2.71 -13.97
CA SER A 453 9.48 1.29 -14.31
C SER A 453 8.19 0.49 -14.09
N GLY A 454 7.38 0.87 -13.10
CA GLY A 454 6.05 0.31 -12.88
C GLY A 454 5.09 0.57 -14.03
N LEU A 455 5.09 1.80 -14.57
CA LEU A 455 4.31 2.17 -15.76
C LEU A 455 4.76 1.36 -16.99
N LEU A 456 6.06 1.34 -17.27
CA LEU A 456 6.62 0.64 -18.42
C LEU A 456 6.35 -0.87 -18.37
N ARG A 457 6.49 -1.48 -17.18
CA ARG A 457 6.18 -2.91 -16.97
C ARG A 457 4.72 -3.22 -17.23
N HIS A 458 3.81 -2.39 -16.74
CA HIS A 458 2.37 -2.60 -16.94
C HIS A 458 1.97 -2.37 -18.40
N CYS A 459 2.59 -1.40 -19.08
CA CYS A 459 2.43 -1.17 -20.51
C CYS A 459 2.88 -2.41 -21.32
N ARG A 460 4.09 -2.93 -21.03
CA ARG A 460 4.62 -4.14 -21.66
C ARG A 460 3.72 -5.35 -21.43
N PHE A 461 3.21 -5.53 -20.21
CA PHE A 461 2.26 -6.60 -19.89
C PHE A 461 1.00 -6.57 -20.79
N PHE A 462 0.49 -5.37 -21.10
CA PHE A 462 -0.61 -5.20 -22.06
C PHE A 462 -0.17 -5.45 -23.51
N MET A 463 0.98 -4.93 -23.92
CA MET A 463 1.51 -5.11 -25.28
C MET A 463 1.78 -6.59 -25.60
N ASP A 464 2.37 -7.35 -24.67
CA ASP A 464 2.63 -8.79 -24.81
C ASP A 464 1.34 -9.61 -25.00
N ARG A 465 0.18 -9.03 -24.66
CA ARG A 465 -1.16 -9.62 -24.81
C ARG A 465 -1.98 -8.97 -25.93
N ASN A 466 -1.36 -8.14 -26.76
CA ASN A 466 -2.01 -7.36 -27.81
C ASN A 466 -3.16 -6.46 -27.29
N ALA A 467 -3.13 -6.10 -26.01
CA ALA A 467 -4.13 -5.26 -25.34
C ALA A 467 -3.81 -3.76 -25.53
N TYR A 468 -3.63 -3.33 -26.78
CA TYR A 468 -3.08 -2.01 -27.09
C TYR A 468 -3.98 -0.84 -26.64
N ALA A 469 -5.30 -1.01 -26.66
CA ALA A 469 -6.22 0.01 -26.16
C ALA A 469 -6.02 0.26 -24.65
N GLN A 470 -5.78 -0.80 -23.88
CA GLN A 470 -5.46 -0.73 -22.46
C GLN A 470 -4.07 -0.11 -22.24
N ALA A 471 -3.10 -0.42 -23.10
CA ALA A 471 -1.77 0.21 -23.06
C ALA A 471 -1.85 1.73 -23.31
N TYR A 472 -2.61 2.19 -24.31
CA TYR A 472 -2.84 3.62 -24.53
C TYR A 472 -3.54 4.27 -23.34
N ARG A 473 -4.63 3.67 -22.85
CA ARG A 473 -5.35 4.18 -21.69
C ARG A 473 -4.44 4.33 -20.46
N LEU A 474 -3.55 3.38 -20.24
CA LEU A 474 -2.55 3.43 -19.18
C LEU A 474 -1.58 4.61 -19.36
N LEU A 475 -0.99 4.76 -20.54
CA LEU A 475 -0.04 5.84 -20.82
C LEU A 475 -0.73 7.22 -20.80
N ASP A 476 -1.95 7.34 -21.32
CA ASP A 476 -2.75 8.57 -21.32
C ASP A 476 -3.06 9.04 -19.91
N ALA A 477 -3.51 8.12 -19.04
CA ALA A 477 -3.81 8.42 -17.65
C ALA A 477 -2.59 8.97 -16.90
N ASN A 478 -1.37 8.54 -17.27
CA ASN A 478 -0.13 8.92 -16.60
C ASN A 478 0.66 10.04 -17.30
N MET A 479 0.16 10.58 -18.42
CA MET A 479 0.89 11.56 -19.23
C MET A 479 1.27 12.82 -18.44
N ALA A 480 0.39 13.30 -17.56
CA ALA A 480 0.65 14.49 -16.74
C ALA A 480 1.85 14.33 -15.80
N PHE A 481 2.21 13.09 -15.43
CA PHE A 481 3.31 12.80 -14.51
C PHE A 481 4.65 12.54 -15.23
N PHE A 482 4.62 12.10 -16.49
CA PHE A 482 5.80 11.59 -17.19
C PHE A 482 6.06 12.24 -18.56
N SER A 483 5.35 13.31 -18.90
CA SER A 483 5.50 14.02 -20.19
C SER A 483 6.87 14.67 -20.40
N GLU A 484 7.66 14.85 -19.34
CA GLU A 484 9.06 15.31 -19.41
C GLU A 484 10.08 14.16 -19.29
N CYS A 485 9.63 12.91 -19.25
CA CYS A 485 10.51 11.74 -19.18
C CYS A 485 10.73 11.12 -20.58
N PRO A 486 11.98 10.97 -21.03
CA PRO A 486 12.29 10.31 -22.31
C PRO A 486 11.67 8.91 -22.45
N GLU A 487 11.77 8.07 -21.42
CA GLU A 487 11.33 6.68 -21.45
C GLU A 487 9.83 6.54 -21.70
N TYR A 488 9.04 7.53 -21.27
CA TYR A 488 7.60 7.58 -21.54
C TYR A 488 7.33 7.71 -23.04
N TRP A 489 8.03 8.63 -23.71
CA TRP A 489 7.86 8.88 -25.14
C TRP A 489 8.43 7.76 -26.00
N GLU A 490 9.52 7.12 -25.57
CA GLU A 490 10.04 5.91 -26.21
C GLU A 490 8.99 4.79 -26.19
N GLN A 491 8.45 4.47 -25.01
CA GLN A 491 7.44 3.41 -24.86
C GLN A 491 6.16 3.72 -25.64
N ARG A 492 5.73 4.98 -25.65
CA ARG A 492 4.53 5.44 -26.39
C ARG A 492 4.76 5.40 -27.91
N GLY A 493 5.96 5.74 -28.37
CA GLY A 493 6.39 5.62 -29.77
C GLY A 493 6.39 4.17 -30.24
N GLN A 494 7.01 3.27 -29.46
CA GLN A 494 7.02 1.83 -29.74
C GLN A 494 5.60 1.25 -29.80
N LEU A 495 4.71 1.66 -28.91
CA LEU A 495 3.30 1.27 -28.96
C LEU A 495 2.62 1.77 -30.24
N ALA A 496 2.86 3.02 -30.64
CA ALA A 496 2.31 3.59 -31.87
C ALA A 496 2.82 2.89 -33.13
N GLU A 497 4.12 2.57 -33.22
CA GLU A 497 4.67 1.78 -34.31
C GLU A 497 4.07 0.38 -34.37
N THR A 498 3.96 -0.29 -33.21
CA THR A 498 3.36 -1.63 -33.09
C THR A 498 1.91 -1.64 -33.59
N CYS A 499 1.16 -0.57 -33.36
CA CYS A 499 -0.22 -0.41 -33.85
C CYS A 499 -0.32 0.08 -35.30
N GLY A 500 0.80 0.36 -35.98
CA GLY A 500 0.81 0.97 -37.32
C GLY A 500 0.40 2.45 -37.36
N HIS A 501 0.38 3.15 -36.23
CA HIS A 501 0.01 4.57 -36.14
C HIS A 501 1.21 5.49 -36.46
N ASN A 502 1.68 5.47 -37.70
CA ASN A 502 2.93 6.15 -38.14
C ASN A 502 3.02 7.63 -37.72
N ARG A 503 1.95 8.41 -37.87
CA ARG A 503 1.94 9.83 -37.46
C ARG A 503 2.16 10.00 -35.96
N ARG A 504 1.48 9.19 -35.13
CA ARG A 504 1.62 9.25 -33.68
C ARG A 504 3.01 8.80 -33.24
N ALA A 505 3.55 7.76 -33.88
CA ALA A 505 4.90 7.30 -33.63
C ALA A 505 5.93 8.40 -33.94
N HIS A 506 5.78 9.09 -35.08
CA HIS A 506 6.62 10.23 -35.44
C HIS A 506 6.55 11.35 -34.40
N GLU A 507 5.34 11.74 -33.98
CA GLU A 507 5.14 12.77 -32.94
C GLU A 507 5.82 12.38 -31.62
N CYS A 508 5.71 11.11 -31.20
CA CYS A 508 6.35 10.60 -29.98
C CYS A 508 7.88 10.60 -30.08
N TYR A 509 8.46 10.10 -31.18
CA TYR A 509 9.91 10.09 -31.37
C TYR A 509 10.48 11.50 -31.55
N SER A 510 9.74 12.42 -32.17
CA SER A 510 10.13 13.83 -32.23
C SER A 510 10.16 14.46 -30.84
N ARG A 511 9.16 14.16 -30.00
CA ARG A 511 9.13 14.62 -28.60
C ARG A 511 10.27 14.00 -27.79
N LEU A 512 10.57 12.72 -28.00
CA LEU A 512 11.70 12.03 -27.38
C LEU A 512 13.03 12.72 -27.72
N LEU A 513 13.29 13.02 -29.01
CA LEU A 513 14.49 13.74 -29.44
C LEU A 513 14.60 15.16 -28.87
N SER A 514 13.48 15.79 -28.51
CA SER A 514 13.50 17.10 -27.84
C SER A 514 13.91 17.01 -26.35
N LEU A 515 13.82 15.83 -25.75
CA LEU A 515 14.11 15.60 -24.33
C LEU A 515 15.46 14.90 -24.11
N SER A 516 15.91 14.09 -25.06
CA SER A 516 17.18 13.36 -24.98
C SER A 516 17.71 12.95 -26.35
N GLU A 517 19.03 12.79 -26.47
CA GLU A 517 19.62 12.07 -27.59
C GLU A 517 19.27 10.58 -27.49
N SER A 518 18.44 10.07 -28.42
CA SER A 518 17.96 8.69 -28.42
C SER A 518 18.13 8.04 -29.79
N ASP A 519 18.98 7.02 -29.86
CA ASP A 519 19.16 6.19 -31.05
C ASP A 519 17.86 5.49 -31.46
N GLU A 520 17.06 5.04 -30.49
CA GLU A 520 15.77 4.40 -30.76
C GLU A 520 14.82 5.36 -31.48
N ALA A 521 14.81 6.64 -31.09
CA ALA A 521 13.99 7.64 -31.74
C ALA A 521 14.41 7.87 -33.20
N TRP A 522 15.72 7.99 -33.46
CA TRP A 522 16.26 8.12 -34.82
C TRP A 522 15.93 6.90 -35.68
N GLN A 523 16.13 5.71 -35.15
CA GLN A 523 15.80 4.46 -35.84
C GLN A 523 14.29 4.35 -36.11
N GLY A 524 13.45 4.69 -35.14
CA GLY A 524 11.99 4.73 -35.30
C GLY A 524 11.55 5.69 -36.41
N LEU A 525 12.09 6.90 -36.45
CA LEU A 525 11.81 7.86 -37.51
C LEU A 525 12.27 7.36 -38.89
N ALA A 526 13.43 6.71 -38.97
CA ALA A 526 13.90 6.10 -40.21
C ALA A 526 12.94 4.99 -40.71
N ARG A 527 12.52 4.08 -39.81
CA ARG A 527 11.55 3.02 -40.11
C ARG A 527 10.21 3.57 -40.61
N ILE A 528 9.74 4.67 -40.02
CA ILE A 528 8.49 5.33 -40.44
C ILE A 528 8.63 5.91 -41.85
N LYS A 529 9.76 6.58 -42.14
CA LYS A 529 10.04 7.18 -43.45
C LYS A 529 10.11 6.13 -44.55
N GLU A 530 10.76 5.00 -44.30
CA GLU A 530 10.82 3.86 -45.23
C GLU A 530 9.42 3.31 -45.54
N LYS A 531 8.57 3.15 -44.52
CA LYS A 531 7.19 2.69 -44.70
C LYS A 531 6.35 3.67 -45.53
N GLN A 532 6.50 4.97 -45.28
CA GLN A 532 5.82 6.01 -46.07
C GLN A 532 6.23 5.95 -47.54
N ALA A 533 7.54 5.91 -47.81
CA ALA A 533 8.08 5.76 -49.17
C ALA A 533 7.59 4.49 -49.88
N ALA A 534 7.47 3.37 -49.17
CA ALA A 534 6.95 2.11 -49.74
C ALA A 534 5.44 2.14 -50.02
N SER A 535 4.68 2.96 -49.28
CA SER A 535 3.22 3.11 -49.44
C SER A 535 2.78 4.14 -50.47
N GLY A 536 3.72 4.91 -51.05
CA GLY A 536 3.44 5.99 -52.00
C GLY A 536 2.71 7.19 -51.38
N GLN A 537 2.74 7.33 -50.05
CA GLN A 537 2.19 8.46 -49.28
C GLN A 537 3.27 9.45 -48.87
#